data_AF-A0A0F9IGI1-F1
#
_entry.id   AF-A0A0F9IGI1-F1
#
_cell.length_a   1.000
_cell.length_b   1.000
_cell.length_c   1.000
_cell.angle_alpha   90.00
_cell.angle_beta   90.00
_cell.angle_gamma   90.00
#
_symmetry.space_group_name_H-M   'P 1'
#
loop_
_entity.id
_entity.type
_entity.pdbx_description
1 polymer ?
#
loop_
_entity_poly.entity_id
_entity_poly.type
_entity_poly.pdbx_seq_one_letter_code
_entity_poly.pdbx_strand_id
1 'polypeptide(L)'
;MELWEQQVESQPSLTLPWNETLIMPVGDIQYGASGVDLDKLKRHMEWGMKHNAYFVGMGDYVDMASPSNRRAIQIAGFYDSTIDALGEIAVVHLERVYDALKGTEDRWLGLIEGHHYFEFEDGTTSDTILADRLRTPFLGTCSIVNLKFRDDMVKGRHTINCQMWVHHGQGSGATMAAPLNKLEKMMAR
;
A
#
# COMPACT_ATOMS: atom_id res chain seq x y z
N MET A 1 -15.97 17.68 0.09
CA MET A 1 -14.65 17.65 0.73
C MET A 1 -13.61 17.98 -0.34
N GLU A 2 -12.72 18.92 -0.05
CA GLU A 2 -11.71 19.45 -0.99
C GLU A 2 -10.44 18.57 -0.97
N LEU A 3 -9.82 18.34 -2.14
CA LEU A 3 -8.49 17.75 -2.21
C LEU A 3 -7.49 18.85 -1.83
N TRP A 4 -6.69 18.61 -0.79
CA TRP A 4 -5.65 19.54 -0.40
C TRP A 4 -4.40 19.25 -1.23
N GLU A 5 -3.98 20.25 -2.00
CA GLU A 5 -2.81 20.17 -2.85
C GLU A 5 -1.81 21.24 -2.43
N GLN A 6 -0.58 20.83 -2.16
CA GLN A 6 0.52 21.75 -1.92
C GLN A 6 1.41 21.76 -3.16
N GLN A 7 1.49 22.90 -3.82
CA GLN A 7 2.46 23.12 -4.88
C GLN A 7 3.85 23.17 -4.25
N VAL A 8 4.72 22.26 -4.67
CA VAL A 8 6.12 22.22 -4.25
C VAL A 8 6.96 22.69 -5.43
N GLU A 9 7.82 23.69 -5.22
CA GLU A 9 8.78 24.09 -6.25
C GLU A 9 9.80 22.96 -6.44
N SER A 10 9.63 22.17 -7.50
CA SER A 10 10.63 21.20 -7.94
C SER A 10 11.70 21.91 -8.78
N GLN A 11 12.98 21.58 -8.58
CA GLN A 11 14.02 22.00 -9.52
C GLN A 11 14.03 21.07 -10.74
N PRO A 12 14.34 21.58 -11.95
CA PRO A 12 14.58 20.73 -13.11
C PRO A 12 15.64 19.69 -12.78
N SER A 13 15.36 18.43 -13.12
CA SER A 13 16.32 17.37 -12.86
C SER A 13 17.61 17.62 -13.66
N LEU A 14 18.75 17.67 -12.95
CA LEU A 14 20.07 17.77 -13.58
C LEU A 14 20.53 16.43 -14.19
N THR A 15 19.76 15.36 -13.98
CA THR A 15 20.08 14.00 -14.38
C THR A 15 18.81 13.16 -14.61
N LEU A 16 18.93 11.86 -14.83
CA LEU A 16 17.76 10.98 -14.94
C LEU A 16 16.96 10.92 -13.61
N PRO A 17 15.62 10.86 -13.66
CA PRO A 17 14.78 10.98 -14.85
C PRO A 17 14.68 12.43 -15.36
N TRP A 18 14.64 12.60 -16.69
CA TRP A 18 14.52 13.92 -17.33
C TRP A 18 13.18 14.61 -17.04
N ASN A 19 12.13 13.82 -16.85
CA ASN A 19 10.81 14.26 -16.42
C ASN A 19 10.57 13.77 -14.99
N GLU A 20 9.83 14.56 -14.21
CA GLU A 20 9.42 14.13 -12.87
C GLU A 20 8.63 12.82 -12.94
N THR A 21 8.93 11.91 -12.00
CA THR A 21 8.20 10.66 -11.84
C THR A 21 7.46 10.72 -10.50
N LEU A 22 6.14 10.79 -10.56
CA LEU A 22 5.28 10.88 -9.39
C LEU A 22 5.04 9.49 -8.80
N ILE A 23 5.26 9.35 -7.49
CA ILE A 23 5.01 8.13 -6.74
C ILE A 23 4.02 8.46 -5.61
N MET A 24 2.93 7.70 -5.55
CA MET A 24 1.86 7.89 -4.59
C MET A 24 1.76 6.68 -3.66
N PRO A 25 2.16 6.81 -2.38
CA PRO A 25 1.90 5.78 -1.38
C PRO A 25 0.40 5.74 -1.06
N VAL A 26 -0.20 4.55 -1.08
CA VAL A 26 -1.64 4.35 -0.81
C VAL A 26 -1.81 3.19 0.16
N GLY A 27 -2.43 3.45 1.31
CA GLY A 27 -2.74 2.44 2.33
C GLY A 27 -3.58 3.06 3.44
N ASP A 28 -3.73 2.35 4.56
CA ASP A 28 -4.50 2.79 5.72
C ASP A 28 -5.93 3.23 5.34
N ILE A 29 -6.52 2.51 4.38
CA ILE A 29 -7.90 2.72 3.94
C ILE A 29 -8.86 2.17 5.00
N GLN A 30 -8.48 1.02 5.59
CA GLN A 30 -9.16 0.38 6.71
C GLN A 30 -10.68 0.28 6.50
N TYR A 31 -11.10 -0.13 5.30
CA TYR A 31 -12.52 -0.22 4.95
C TYR A 31 -13.24 -1.23 5.84
N GLY A 32 -14.30 -0.77 6.51
CA GLY A 32 -14.97 -1.49 7.60
C GLY A 32 -15.00 -0.65 8.90
N ALA A 33 -14.00 0.21 9.09
CA ALA A 33 -13.96 1.17 10.19
C ALA A 33 -14.96 2.32 9.99
N SER A 34 -15.33 2.98 11.10
CA SER A 34 -16.13 4.20 11.03
C SER A 34 -15.28 5.37 10.50
N GLY A 35 -15.80 6.08 9.49
CA GLY A 35 -15.14 7.28 8.93
C GLY A 35 -14.39 7.09 7.61
N VAL A 36 -14.46 5.90 7.01
CA VAL A 36 -13.84 5.67 5.68
C VAL A 36 -14.61 6.41 4.59
N ASP A 37 -13.88 7.17 3.77
CA ASP A 37 -14.42 7.94 2.63
C ASP A 37 -13.88 7.37 1.31
N LEU A 38 -14.60 6.40 0.75
CA LEU A 38 -14.25 5.78 -0.53
C LEU A 38 -14.36 6.75 -1.71
N ASP A 39 -15.22 7.76 -1.63
CA ASP A 39 -15.36 8.72 -2.72
C ASP A 39 -14.14 9.66 -2.77
N LYS A 40 -13.59 10.00 -1.60
CA LYS A 40 -12.30 10.72 -1.52
C LYS A 40 -11.16 9.87 -2.05
N LEU A 41 -11.11 8.58 -1.69
CA LEU A 41 -10.13 7.65 -2.23
C LEU A 41 -10.20 7.60 -3.76
N LYS A 42 -11.40 7.41 -4.34
CA LYS A 42 -11.60 7.41 -5.79
C LYS A 42 -11.08 8.68 -6.45
N ARG A 43 -11.46 9.85 -5.93
CA ARG A 43 -10.94 11.14 -6.45
C ARG A 43 -9.42 11.25 -6.33
N HIS A 44 -8.82 10.71 -5.27
CA HIS A 44 -7.37 10.68 -5.09
C HIS A 44 -6.68 9.78 -6.12
N MET A 45 -7.23 8.59 -6.39
CA MET A 45 -6.72 7.69 -7.42
C MET A 45 -6.88 8.27 -8.82
N GLU A 46 -8.03 8.87 -9.13
CA GLU A 46 -8.28 9.58 -10.39
C GLU A 46 -7.28 10.71 -10.62
N TRP A 47 -6.97 11.49 -9.58
CA TRP A 47 -5.95 12.53 -9.64
C TRP A 47 -4.58 11.92 -9.94
N GLY A 48 -4.18 10.85 -9.27
CA GLY A 48 -2.90 10.17 -9.51
C GLY A 48 -2.78 9.64 -10.94
N MET A 49 -3.83 9.00 -11.45
CA MET A 49 -3.89 8.51 -12.83
C MET A 49 -3.78 9.65 -13.85
N LYS A 50 -4.47 10.77 -13.63
CA LYS A 50 -4.39 11.95 -14.49
C LYS A 50 -2.97 12.54 -14.56
N HIS A 51 -2.19 12.43 -13.47
CA HIS A 51 -0.80 12.89 -13.39
C HIS A 51 0.22 11.80 -13.70
N ASN A 52 -0.22 10.68 -14.27
CA ASN A 52 0.66 9.58 -14.65
C ASN A 52 1.52 9.06 -13.48
N ALA A 53 0.95 8.99 -12.27
CA ALA A 53 1.62 8.47 -11.09
C ALA A 53 1.86 6.96 -11.14
N TYR A 54 2.89 6.50 -10.44
CA TYR A 54 3.01 5.12 -9.98
C TYR A 54 2.53 5.02 -8.53
N PHE A 55 1.98 3.87 -8.14
CA PHE A 55 1.49 3.66 -6.78
C PHE A 55 2.38 2.68 -6.02
N VAL A 56 2.53 2.90 -4.72
CA VAL A 56 3.12 1.91 -3.80
C VAL A 56 2.06 1.61 -2.76
N GLY A 57 1.65 0.35 -2.68
CA GLY A 57 0.66 -0.06 -1.71
C GLY A 57 1.27 -0.19 -0.32
N MET A 58 0.70 0.48 0.67
CA MET A 58 1.25 0.62 2.02
C MET A 58 0.58 -0.27 3.06
N GLY A 59 -0.38 -1.10 2.69
CA GLY A 59 -1.10 -2.03 3.59
C GLY A 59 -2.37 -1.42 4.19
N ASP A 60 -3.08 -2.21 5.00
CA ASP A 60 -4.29 -1.80 5.75
C ASP A 60 -5.44 -1.31 4.86
N TYR A 61 -5.84 -2.16 3.90
CA TYR A 61 -6.91 -1.84 2.96
C TYR A 61 -8.31 -2.07 3.54
N VAL A 62 -8.48 -3.17 4.26
CA VAL A 62 -9.71 -3.55 4.97
C VAL A 62 -9.47 -3.48 6.48
N ASP A 63 -10.53 -3.30 7.26
CA ASP A 63 -10.48 -3.35 8.73
C ASP A 63 -11.19 -4.60 9.24
N MET A 64 -10.47 -5.73 9.28
CA MET A 64 -11.04 -6.99 9.75
C MET A 64 -10.60 -7.31 11.17
N ALA A 65 -9.31 -7.57 11.37
CA ALA A 65 -8.79 -7.88 12.69
C ALA A 65 -7.35 -7.42 12.82
N SER A 66 -7.12 -6.53 13.79
CA SER A 66 -5.78 -6.20 14.25
C SER A 66 -5.06 -7.44 14.80
N PRO A 67 -3.72 -7.43 14.94
CA PRO A 67 -2.98 -8.60 15.43
C PRO A 67 -3.47 -9.13 16.78
N SER A 68 -3.89 -8.25 17.69
CA SER A 68 -4.47 -8.63 18.98
C SER A 68 -5.84 -9.30 18.83
N ASN A 69 -6.68 -8.80 17.92
CA ASN A 69 -7.99 -9.37 17.66
C ASN A 69 -7.87 -10.71 16.94
N ARG A 70 -6.99 -10.84 15.94
CA ARG A 70 -6.73 -12.14 15.29
C ARG A 70 -6.28 -13.20 16.27
N ARG A 71 -5.37 -12.85 17.18
CA ARG A 71 -4.91 -13.78 18.22
C ARG A 71 -6.03 -14.17 19.17
N ALA A 72 -6.91 -13.25 19.53
CA ALA A 72 -8.09 -13.55 20.36
C ALA A 72 -9.07 -14.48 19.63
N ILE A 73 -9.31 -14.25 18.34
CA ILE A 73 -10.18 -15.08 17.48
C ILE A 73 -9.62 -16.51 17.38
N GLN A 74 -8.32 -16.65 17.14
CA GLN A 74 -7.66 -17.97 17.09
C GLN A 74 -7.75 -18.72 18.43
N ILE A 75 -7.57 -18.03 19.56
CA ILE A 75 -7.67 -18.62 20.90
C ILE A 75 -9.11 -19.01 21.24
N ALA A 76 -10.09 -18.21 20.80
CA ALA A 76 -11.51 -18.45 21.08
C ALA A 76 -12.05 -19.73 20.43
N GLY A 77 -11.36 -20.28 19.41
CA GLY A 77 -11.74 -21.54 18.77
C GLY A 77 -13.15 -21.48 18.18
N PHE A 78 -13.47 -20.39 17.47
CA PHE A 78 -14.78 -20.23 16.84
C PHE A 78 -15.08 -21.40 15.90
N TYR A 79 -16.37 -21.77 15.82
CA TYR A 79 -16.85 -22.74 14.85
C TYR A 79 -16.58 -22.28 13.41
N ASP A 80 -16.35 -23.24 12.52
CA ASP A 80 -16.05 -23.03 11.09
C ASP A 80 -17.02 -22.02 10.44
N SER A 81 -18.32 -22.13 10.72
CA SER A 81 -19.35 -21.22 10.19
C SER A 81 -19.14 -19.74 10.53
N THR A 82 -18.51 -19.44 11.68
CA THR A 82 -18.21 -18.05 12.07
C THR A 82 -16.99 -17.53 11.32
N ILE A 83 -15.99 -18.38 11.09
CA ILE A 83 -14.81 -18.03 10.30
C ILE A 83 -15.21 -17.80 8.84
N ASP A 84 -16.08 -18.65 8.29
CA ASP A 84 -16.65 -18.49 6.96
C ASP A 84 -17.36 -17.14 6.81
N ALA A 85 -18.23 -16.79 7.77
CA ALA A 85 -18.95 -15.51 7.75
C ALA A 85 -17.99 -14.31 7.81
N LEU A 86 -16.90 -14.39 8.58
CA LEU A 86 -15.88 -13.34 8.60
C LEU A 86 -15.12 -13.25 7.27
N GLY A 87 -14.83 -14.39 6.64
CA GLY A 87 -14.22 -14.44 5.32
C GLY A 87 -15.10 -13.81 4.25
N GLU A 88 -16.41 -14.09 4.27
CA GLU A 88 -17.38 -13.47 3.36
C GLU A 88 -17.40 -11.94 3.52
N ILE A 89 -17.40 -11.44 4.76
CA ILE A 89 -17.33 -10.00 5.04
C ILE A 89 -16.02 -9.41 4.53
N ALA A 90 -14.88 -10.08 4.75
CA ALA A 90 -13.58 -9.64 4.27
C ALA A 90 -13.56 -9.52 2.74
N VAL A 91 -14.13 -10.48 2.03
CA VAL A 91 -14.26 -10.44 0.57
C VAL A 91 -15.12 -9.25 0.15
N VAL A 92 -16.28 -9.03 0.77
CA VAL A 92 -17.14 -7.88 0.45
C VAL A 92 -16.41 -6.55 0.70
N HIS A 93 -15.67 -6.43 1.79
CA HIS A 93 -14.86 -5.24 2.07
C HIS A 93 -13.76 -5.04 1.03
N LEU A 94 -13.09 -6.12 0.65
CA LEU A 94 -12.05 -6.10 -0.36
C LEU A 94 -12.59 -5.68 -1.74
N GLU A 95 -13.77 -6.17 -2.14
CA GLU A 95 -14.44 -5.74 -3.37
C GLU A 95 -14.68 -4.24 -3.38
N ARG A 96 -15.15 -3.67 -2.26
CA ARG A 96 -15.42 -2.22 -2.16
C ARG A 96 -14.16 -1.38 -2.28
N VAL A 97 -13.05 -1.85 -1.71
CA VAL A 97 -11.76 -1.20 -1.88
C VAL A 97 -11.30 -1.34 -3.32
N TYR A 98 -11.32 -2.55 -3.89
CA TYR A 98 -10.91 -2.79 -5.26
C TYR A 98 -11.71 -1.93 -6.26
N ASP A 99 -13.03 -1.80 -6.08
CA ASP A 99 -13.89 -0.93 -6.90
C ASP A 99 -13.42 0.54 -6.87
N ALA A 100 -12.85 1.01 -5.76
CA ALA A 100 -12.29 2.36 -5.65
C ALA A 100 -10.91 2.50 -6.29
N LEU A 101 -10.17 1.39 -6.45
CA LEU A 101 -8.84 1.34 -7.05
C LEU A 101 -8.86 0.90 -8.52
N LYS A 102 -10.01 0.46 -9.03
CA LYS A 102 -10.17 -0.08 -10.38
C LYS A 102 -9.71 0.91 -11.45
N GLY A 103 -9.02 0.40 -12.48
CA GLY A 103 -8.44 1.21 -13.55
C GLY A 103 -7.00 1.66 -13.26
N THR A 104 -6.46 1.32 -12.09
CA THR A 104 -5.05 1.58 -11.71
C THR A 104 -4.16 0.34 -11.87
N GLU A 105 -4.69 -0.75 -12.41
CA GLU A 105 -3.93 -1.98 -12.64
C GLU A 105 -2.66 -1.70 -13.46
N ASP A 106 -1.60 -2.46 -13.21
CA ASP A 106 -0.26 -2.30 -13.82
C ASP A 106 0.48 -0.98 -13.46
N ARG A 107 -0.11 -0.08 -12.65
CA ARG A 107 0.54 1.17 -12.17
C ARG A 107 1.16 1.04 -10.79
N TRP A 108 0.97 -0.10 -10.15
CA TRP A 108 1.47 -0.37 -8.81
C TRP A 108 2.86 -1.01 -8.88
N LEU A 109 3.80 -0.43 -8.15
CA LEU A 109 5.16 -0.96 -7.97
C LEU A 109 5.22 -2.17 -7.03
N GLY A 110 4.11 -2.44 -6.35
CA GLY A 110 3.88 -3.54 -5.45
C GLY A 110 3.05 -3.11 -4.24
N LEU A 111 2.48 -4.09 -3.54
CA LEU A 111 1.76 -3.89 -2.28
C LEU A 111 2.54 -4.53 -1.15
N ILE A 112 2.79 -3.77 -0.08
CA ILE A 112 3.20 -4.36 1.19
C ILE A 112 1.98 -4.69 2.05
N GLU A 113 2.18 -5.64 2.96
CA GLU A 113 1.19 -6.12 3.93
C GLU A 113 0.92 -5.08 5.02
N GLY A 114 -0.35 -4.93 5.38
CA GLY A 114 -0.78 -4.23 6.57
C GLY A 114 -0.78 -5.10 7.83
N HIS A 115 -1.50 -4.67 8.85
CA HIS A 115 -1.83 -5.47 10.02
C HIS A 115 -3.32 -5.63 10.31
N HIS A 116 -4.19 -5.02 9.51
CA HIS A 116 -5.66 -5.16 9.57
C HIS A 116 -6.23 -6.15 8.53
N TYR A 117 -5.38 -6.97 7.90
CA TYR A 117 -5.80 -7.96 6.90
C TYR A 117 -6.59 -9.15 7.49
N PHE A 118 -7.32 -9.84 6.63
CA PHE A 118 -7.89 -11.16 6.91
C PHE A 118 -7.03 -12.24 6.26
N GLU A 119 -6.83 -13.36 6.95
CA GLU A 119 -6.12 -14.55 6.45
C GLU A 119 -7.16 -15.65 6.18
N PHE A 120 -7.17 -16.16 4.95
CA PHE A 120 -8.07 -17.20 4.49
C PHE A 120 -7.47 -18.59 4.72
N GLU A 121 -8.28 -19.64 4.68
CA GLU A 121 -7.84 -21.02 4.97
C GLU A 121 -6.75 -21.53 4.01
N ASP A 122 -6.73 -21.03 2.78
CA ASP A 122 -5.71 -21.38 1.78
C ASP A 122 -4.36 -20.67 1.98
N GLY A 123 -4.24 -19.86 3.04
CA GLY A 123 -3.06 -19.09 3.38
C GLY A 123 -2.94 -17.78 2.60
N THR A 124 -3.90 -17.45 1.73
CA THR A 124 -3.97 -16.11 1.15
C THR A 124 -4.45 -15.11 2.19
N THR A 125 -4.07 -13.85 2.00
CA THR A 125 -4.60 -12.72 2.77
C THR A 125 -5.39 -11.78 1.89
N SER A 126 -6.24 -10.95 2.49
CA SER A 126 -6.92 -9.86 1.77
C SER A 126 -5.94 -8.99 0.96
N ASP A 127 -4.74 -8.78 1.48
CA ASP A 127 -3.70 -7.97 0.81
C ASP A 127 -3.10 -8.71 -0.39
N THR A 128 -2.86 -10.03 -0.29
CA THR A 128 -2.39 -10.83 -1.43
C THR A 128 -3.43 -10.93 -2.54
N ILE A 129 -4.72 -11.06 -2.17
CA ILE A 129 -5.82 -11.08 -3.15
C ILE A 129 -5.95 -9.73 -3.83
N LEU A 130 -5.78 -8.62 -3.09
CA LEU A 130 -5.80 -7.28 -3.69
C LEU A 130 -4.63 -7.08 -4.67
N ALA A 131 -3.44 -7.54 -4.30
CA ALA A 131 -2.26 -7.45 -5.16
C ALA A 131 -2.46 -8.20 -6.49
N ASP A 132 -3.03 -9.40 -6.42
CA ASP A 132 -3.39 -10.18 -7.62
C ASP A 132 -4.38 -9.43 -8.52
N ARG A 133 -5.46 -8.90 -7.93
CA ARG A 133 -6.48 -8.12 -8.67
C ARG A 133 -5.94 -6.85 -9.31
N LEU A 134 -5.02 -6.17 -8.63
CA LEU A 134 -4.33 -4.99 -9.16
C LEU A 134 -3.18 -5.33 -10.12
N ARG A 135 -2.94 -6.63 -10.36
CA ARG A 135 -1.89 -7.18 -11.24
C ARG A 135 -0.50 -6.67 -10.88
N THR A 136 -0.17 -6.77 -9.60
CA THR A 136 1.07 -6.21 -9.05
C THR A 136 1.67 -7.15 -8.01
N PRO A 137 3.00 -7.17 -7.83
CA PRO A 137 3.61 -8.06 -6.85
C PRO A 137 3.17 -7.72 -5.42
N PHE A 138 2.86 -8.76 -4.65
CA PHE A 138 2.86 -8.69 -3.19
C PHE A 138 4.31 -8.72 -2.67
N LEU A 139 4.68 -7.70 -1.91
CA LEU A 139 6.05 -7.45 -1.48
C LEU A 139 6.34 -7.96 -0.05
N GLY A 140 5.35 -8.57 0.62
CA GLY A 140 5.42 -8.95 2.03
C GLY A 140 5.35 -7.74 2.97
N THR A 141 5.85 -7.89 4.19
CA THR A 141 5.74 -6.84 5.24
C THR A 141 6.74 -5.68 5.05
N CYS A 142 7.84 -5.92 4.34
CA CYS A 142 8.96 -4.98 4.18
C CYS A 142 9.71 -5.29 2.89
N SER A 143 10.00 -4.28 2.07
CA SER A 143 10.70 -4.49 0.80
C SER A 143 11.57 -3.30 0.39
N ILE A 144 12.48 -3.55 -0.54
CA ILE A 144 13.22 -2.52 -1.26
C ILE A 144 12.76 -2.53 -2.72
N VAL A 145 12.12 -1.45 -3.15
CA VAL A 145 11.72 -1.22 -4.54
C VAL A 145 12.83 -0.43 -5.23
N ASN A 146 13.41 -1.01 -6.29
CA ASN A 146 14.48 -0.37 -7.06
C ASN A 146 13.94 0.13 -8.40
N LEU A 147 13.76 1.45 -8.52
CA LEU A 147 13.42 2.10 -9.77
C LEU A 147 14.70 2.42 -10.54
N LYS A 148 14.84 1.83 -11.73
CA LYS A 148 16.02 2.02 -12.58
C LYS A 148 15.64 2.88 -13.78
N PHE A 149 16.12 4.11 -13.79
CA PHE A 149 15.99 5.03 -14.91
C PHE A 149 17.16 4.81 -15.88
N ARG A 150 16.84 4.65 -17.17
CA ARG A 150 17.83 4.44 -18.23
C ARG A 150 17.60 5.46 -19.33
N ASP A 151 18.69 6.01 -19.85
CA ASP A 151 18.64 6.82 -21.06
C ASP A 151 18.83 5.93 -22.29
N ASP A 152 17.75 5.73 -23.05
CA ASP A 152 17.77 4.96 -24.29
C ASP A 152 18.34 5.77 -25.48
N MET A 153 18.39 7.11 -25.39
CA MET A 153 18.93 7.97 -26.44
C MET A 153 20.46 7.97 -26.48
N VAL A 154 21.12 7.78 -25.34
CA VAL A 154 22.59 7.68 -25.25
C VAL A 154 22.98 6.24 -24.92
N LYS A 155 23.01 5.36 -25.94
CA LYS A 155 23.39 3.93 -25.89
C LYS A 155 24.03 3.49 -24.55
N GLY A 156 23.18 3.18 -23.57
CA GLY A 156 23.49 2.40 -22.37
C GLY A 156 24.49 2.96 -21.35
N ARG A 157 24.83 4.26 -21.34
CA ARG A 157 25.86 4.78 -20.40
C ARG A 157 25.33 5.52 -19.18
N HIS A 158 24.15 6.12 -19.25
CA HIS A 158 23.57 6.82 -18.10
C HIS A 158 22.41 6.01 -17.52
N THR A 159 22.60 5.53 -16.29
CA THR A 159 21.56 4.87 -15.50
C THR A 159 21.55 5.44 -14.09
N ILE A 160 20.37 5.74 -13.56
CA ILE A 160 20.19 6.14 -12.16
C ILE A 160 19.23 5.19 -11.50
N ASN A 161 19.54 4.84 -10.25
CA ASN A 161 18.69 4.02 -9.43
C ASN A 161 18.12 4.87 -8.31
N CYS A 162 16.80 4.87 -8.15
CA CYS A 162 16.12 5.30 -6.94
C CYS A 162 15.75 4.03 -6.15
N GLN A 163 16.24 3.92 -4.93
CA GLN A 163 15.87 2.83 -4.03
C GLN A 163 14.88 3.36 -3.02
N MET A 164 13.73 2.69 -2.91
CA MET A 164 12.72 2.99 -1.91
C MET A 164 12.67 1.84 -0.93
N TRP A 165 12.91 2.13 0.34
CA TRP A 165 12.60 1.20 1.42
C TRP A 165 11.13 1.40 1.80
N VAL A 166 10.33 0.36 1.66
CA VAL A 166 8.88 0.38 1.84
C VAL A 166 8.52 -0.55 3.00
N HIS A 167 7.90 0.00 4.04
CA HIS A 167 7.54 -0.73 5.25
C HIS A 167 6.25 -0.18 5.85
N HIS A 168 5.36 -1.06 6.31
CA HIS A 168 4.08 -0.64 6.89
C HIS A 168 4.26 -0.16 8.35
N GLY A 169 3.70 0.99 8.68
CA GLY A 169 3.92 1.65 9.96
C GLY A 169 3.10 1.05 11.10
N GLN A 170 3.65 0.11 11.86
CA GLN A 170 3.06 -0.30 13.16
C GLN A 170 3.36 0.71 14.30
N GLY A 171 2.38 1.49 14.77
CA GLY A 171 2.43 2.22 16.05
C GLY A 171 2.03 3.71 16.03
N SER A 172 1.63 4.25 17.19
CA SER A 172 1.13 5.62 17.42
C SER A 172 2.24 6.69 17.54
N GLY A 173 3.30 6.59 16.73
CA GLY A 173 4.49 7.44 16.84
C GLY A 173 4.27 8.87 16.36
N ALA A 174 3.76 9.75 17.23
CA ALA A 174 3.51 11.16 16.90
C ALA A 174 4.78 12.04 16.81
N THR A 175 5.97 11.51 17.11
CA THR A 175 7.22 12.27 17.15
C THR A 175 8.11 12.00 15.93
N MET A 176 8.78 13.04 15.42
CA MET A 176 9.68 12.94 14.25
C MET A 176 10.78 11.87 14.38
N ALA A 177 11.21 11.53 15.59
CA ALA A 177 12.23 10.52 15.82
C ALA A 177 11.68 9.08 15.80
N ALA A 178 10.37 8.88 15.89
CA ALA A 178 9.76 7.54 15.96
C ALA A 178 10.06 6.67 14.73
N PRO A 179 10.00 7.17 13.48
CA PRO A 179 10.39 6.40 12.29
C PRO A 179 11.87 6.00 12.28
N LEU A 180 12.77 6.92 12.66
CA LEU A 180 14.22 6.69 12.70
C LEU A 180 14.61 5.65 13.76
N ASN A 181 14.06 5.77 14.96
CA ASN A 181 14.31 4.83 16.05
C ASN A 181 13.80 3.42 15.72
N LYS A 182 12.75 3.32 14.90
CA LYS A 182 12.20 2.03 14.47
C LYS A 182 13.07 1.38 13.40
N LEU A 183 13.53 2.17 12.43
CA LEU A 183 14.56 1.76 11.46
C LEU A 183 15.78 1.19 12.17
N GLU A 184 16.33 1.92 13.15
CA GLU A 184 17.49 1.48 13.93
C GLU A 184 17.23 0.15 14.64
N LYS A 185 16.07 -0.02 15.29
CA LYS A 185 15.68 -1.27 15.94
C LYS A 185 15.50 -2.44 14.97
N MET A 186 15.06 -2.17 13.74
CA MET A 186 14.91 -3.19 12.70
C MET A 186 16.25 -3.61 12.11
N MET A 187 17.20 -2.67 11.96
CA MET A 187 18.56 -2.95 11.50
C MET A 187 19.43 -3.64 12.56
N ALA A 188 19.07 -3.52 13.84
CA ALA A 188 19.78 -4.13 14.96
C ALA A 188 19.33 -5.57 15.31
N ARG A 189 18.43 -6.16 14.52
CA ARG A 189 17.98 -7.55 14.61
C ARG A 189 18.59 -8.38 13.49
#